data_AF-A0A534WDM6-F1
#
_entry.id   AF-A0A534WDM6-F1
#
_cell.length_a   1.000
_cell.length_b   1.000
_cell.length_c   1.000
_cell.angle_alpha   90.00
_cell.angle_beta   90.00
_cell.angle_gamma   90.00
#
_symmetry.space_group_name_H-M   'P 1'
#
loop_
_entity.id
_entity.type
_entity.pdbx_description
1 polymer ?
#
loop_
_entity_poly.entity_id
_entity_poly.type
_entity_poly.pdbx_seq_one_letter_code
_entity_poly.pdbx_strand_id
1 'polypeptide(L)'
;MPVLQLRRSESSLRAEMPEERARAAPFLKWAGGKTTLLAELLRHVPPRPTLHRYHEPFVGGGALFFAVAPRRAVLSDNNAELVHCYGQVRDDVHGVLDALARHVYEKAHYQNVRALNPLHLPPAARAARFIYLNKTCFNGLWR
;
A
#
# COMPACT_ATOMS: atom_id res chain seq x y z
N MET A 1 5.12 -20.27 38.50
CA MET A 1 5.74 -19.63 37.32
C MET A 1 4.78 -18.56 36.83
N PRO A 2 4.99 -17.28 37.16
CA PRO A 2 4.01 -16.23 36.91
C PRO A 2 4.00 -15.86 35.43
N VAL A 3 2.80 -15.82 34.87
CA VAL A 3 2.50 -15.30 33.54
C VAL A 3 2.86 -13.81 33.55
N LEU A 4 3.92 -13.44 32.83
CA LEU A 4 4.25 -12.05 32.54
C LEU A 4 3.08 -11.45 31.74
N GLN A 5 2.17 -10.77 32.46
CA GLN A 5 1.24 -9.82 31.88
C GLN A 5 2.07 -8.71 31.22
N LEU A 6 2.30 -8.83 29.91
CA LEU A 6 2.68 -7.68 29.11
C LEU A 6 1.55 -6.66 29.22
N ARG A 7 1.82 -5.62 30.01
CA ARG A 7 1.05 -4.38 30.00
C ARG A 7 0.92 -3.95 28.53
N ARG A 8 -0.31 -3.65 28.10
CA ARG A 8 -0.59 -2.96 26.84
C ARG A 8 0.15 -1.62 26.87
N SER A 9 1.41 -1.61 26.44
CA SER A 9 2.04 -0.38 25.98
C SER A 9 1.34 -0.05 24.67
N GLU A 10 0.66 1.09 24.64
CA GLU A 10 0.20 1.69 23.39
C GLU A 10 1.33 1.61 22.36
N SER A 11 0.97 1.15 21.15
CA SER A 11 1.92 0.97 20.05
C SER A 11 2.86 2.16 19.93
N SER A 12 4.17 1.90 19.98
CA SER A 12 5.25 2.89 19.82
C SER A 12 5.27 3.57 18.44
N LEU A 13 4.35 3.20 17.55
CA LEU A 13 4.09 3.88 16.28
C LEU A 13 3.41 5.25 16.44
N ARG A 14 3.00 5.63 17.66
CA ARG A 14 2.53 7.00 17.99
C ARG A 14 3.66 8.00 18.23
N ALA A 15 4.90 7.68 17.88
CA ALA A 15 5.99 8.66 17.89
C ALA A 15 5.59 9.91 17.09
N GLU A 16 5.81 11.08 17.70
CA GLU A 16 5.41 12.40 17.21
C GLU A 16 5.74 12.54 15.73
N MET A 17 4.69 12.58 14.90
CA MET A 17 4.81 12.79 13.46
C MET A 17 5.31 14.23 13.23
N PRO A 18 6.42 14.45 12.50
CA PRO A 18 6.87 15.79 12.14
C PRO A 18 5.73 16.61 11.52
N GLU A 19 5.63 17.91 11.86
CA GLU A 19 4.57 18.81 11.37
C GLU A 19 4.51 18.90 9.83
N GLU A 20 5.61 18.58 9.14
CA GLU A 20 5.61 18.38 7.69
C GLU A 20 5.02 17.00 7.37
N ARG A 21 3.71 16.96 7.11
CA ARG A 21 3.04 15.75 6.59
C ARG A 21 3.80 15.25 5.38
N ALA A 22 4.56 14.17 5.56
CA ALA A 22 5.29 13.52 4.49
C ALA A 22 4.34 13.27 3.31
N ARG A 23 4.77 13.66 2.10
CA ARG A 23 3.98 13.41 0.90
C ARG A 23 3.79 11.91 0.73
N ALA A 24 2.54 11.49 0.54
CA ALA A 24 2.24 10.10 0.25
C ALA A 24 2.96 9.66 -1.03
N ALA A 25 3.47 8.44 -1.04
CA ALA A 25 4.23 7.87 -2.13
C ALA A 25 3.78 6.42 -2.43
N PRO A 26 4.09 5.88 -3.61
CA PRO A 26 3.87 4.46 -3.93
C PRO A 26 4.39 3.53 -2.83
N PHE A 27 3.51 2.73 -2.24
CA PHE A 27 3.89 1.76 -1.22
C PHE A 27 4.12 0.34 -1.80
N LEU A 28 3.80 0.10 -3.07
CA LEU A 28 4.00 -1.18 -3.76
C LEU A 28 5.09 -1.07 -4.83
N LYS A 29 5.88 -2.15 -4.97
CA LYS A 29 6.71 -2.36 -6.16
C LYS A 29 5.81 -2.88 -7.27
N TRP A 30 5.82 -2.25 -8.44
CA TRP A 30 4.96 -2.64 -9.54
C TRP A 30 5.72 -2.60 -10.86
N ALA A 31 5.57 -3.65 -11.67
CA ALA A 31 6.12 -3.66 -13.02
C ALA A 31 5.52 -2.52 -13.85
N GLY A 32 6.34 -1.85 -14.65
CA GLY A 32 5.91 -0.67 -15.40
C GLY A 32 5.65 0.58 -14.54
N GLY A 33 6.23 0.65 -13.33
CA GLY A 33 6.17 1.83 -12.49
C GLY A 33 6.66 3.08 -13.23
N LYS A 34 5.83 4.13 -13.27
CA LYS A 34 6.08 5.36 -14.04
C LYS A 34 7.07 6.32 -13.37
N THR A 35 7.75 5.91 -12.30
CA THR A 35 8.61 6.76 -11.47
C THR A 35 9.70 7.47 -12.28
N THR A 36 10.35 6.76 -13.21
CA THR A 36 11.40 7.32 -14.07
C THR A 36 10.86 8.30 -15.12
N LEU A 37 9.57 8.20 -15.45
CA LEU A 37 8.89 9.05 -16.43
C LEU A 37 8.18 10.26 -15.80
N LEU A 38 8.18 10.38 -14.47
CA LEU A 38 7.41 11.42 -13.77
C LEU A 38 7.77 12.83 -14.22
N ALA A 39 9.07 13.12 -14.39
CA ALA A 39 9.54 14.43 -14.82
C ALA A 39 8.94 14.85 -16.16
N GLU A 40 8.75 13.90 -17.08
CA GLU A 40 8.12 14.15 -18.37
C GLU A 40 6.60 14.24 -18.25
N LEU A 41 5.98 13.25 -17.60
CA LEU A 41 4.51 13.18 -17.49
C LEU A 41 3.91 14.40 -16.78
N LEU A 42 4.58 14.91 -15.74
CA LEU A 42 4.11 16.07 -14.99
C LEU A 42 4.09 17.36 -15.81
N ARG A 43 4.90 17.48 -16.88
CA ARG A 43 4.86 18.64 -17.79
C ARG A 43 3.53 18.75 -18.54
N HIS A 44 2.85 17.62 -18.73
CA HIS A 44 1.59 17.53 -19.47
C HIS A 44 0.36 17.49 -18.54
N VAL A 45 0.55 17.48 -17.22
CA VAL A 45 -0.57 17.50 -16.27
C VAL A 45 -1.12 18.93 -16.19
N PRO A 46 -2.45 19.13 -16.38
CA PRO A 46 -3.05 20.44 -16.23
C PRO A 46 -2.77 21.05 -14.84
N PRO A 47 -2.57 22.36 -14.75
CA PRO A 47 -2.31 23.01 -13.46
C PRO A 47 -3.50 22.80 -12.52
N ARG A 48 -3.23 22.76 -11.21
CA ARG A 48 -4.23 22.44 -10.18
C ARG A 48 -5.55 23.22 -10.25
N PRO A 49 -5.59 24.52 -10.61
CA PRO A 49 -6.86 25.25 -10.72
C PRO A 49 -7.81 24.68 -11.79
N THR A 50 -7.28 24.03 -12.84
CA THR A 50 -8.08 23.45 -13.93
C THR A 50 -8.25 21.94 -13.80
N LEU A 51 -7.45 21.26 -12.96
CA LEU A 51 -7.58 19.83 -12.70
C LEU A 51 -8.70 19.54 -11.68
N HIS A 52 -9.93 19.40 -12.17
CA HIS A 52 -11.11 19.15 -11.32
C HIS A 52 -11.20 17.73 -10.76
N ARG A 53 -10.91 16.71 -11.59
CA ARG A 53 -10.92 15.30 -11.22
C ARG A 53 -9.88 14.54 -12.03
N TYR A 54 -9.05 13.77 -11.34
CA TYR A 54 -8.03 12.92 -11.94
C TYR A 54 -8.60 11.53 -12.22
N HIS A 55 -8.30 10.95 -13.38
CA HIS A 55 -8.68 9.59 -13.73
C HIS A 55 -7.43 8.82 -14.16
N GLU A 56 -7.12 7.71 -13.48
CA GLU A 56 -6.03 6.81 -13.87
C GLU A 56 -6.57 5.38 -14.00
N PRO A 57 -6.90 4.92 -15.23
CA PRO A 57 -7.51 3.61 -15.45
C PRO A 57 -6.54 2.43 -15.29
N PHE A 58 -5.23 2.71 -15.18
CA PHE A 58 -4.14 1.75 -15.02
C PHE A 58 -3.18 2.23 -13.94
N VAL A 59 -3.67 2.29 -12.70
CA VAL A 59 -2.93 2.90 -11.59
C VAL A 59 -1.62 2.15 -11.28
N GLY A 60 -1.62 0.82 -11.33
CA GLY A 60 -0.48 0.03 -10.87
C GLY A 60 0.01 0.47 -9.48
N GLY A 61 1.31 0.79 -9.35
CA GLY A 61 1.87 1.33 -8.11
C GLY A 61 1.50 2.80 -7.79
N GLY A 62 0.76 3.48 -8.67
CA GLY A 62 0.22 4.83 -8.42
C GLY A 62 1.25 5.96 -8.49
N ALA A 63 2.39 5.76 -9.16
CA ALA A 63 3.48 6.75 -9.21
C ALA A 63 3.00 8.14 -9.66
N LEU A 64 2.22 8.22 -10.74
CA LEU A 64 1.71 9.49 -11.25
C LEU A 64 0.62 10.06 -10.33
N PHE A 65 -0.34 9.24 -9.89
CA PHE A 65 -1.35 9.65 -8.90
C PHE A 65 -0.73 10.33 -7.66
N PHE A 66 0.26 9.71 -7.03
CA PHE A 66 0.92 10.27 -5.84
C PHE A 66 1.72 11.54 -6.15
N ALA A 67 2.35 11.63 -7.32
CA ALA A 67 3.07 12.83 -7.75
C ALA A 67 2.13 14.01 -8.04
N VAL A 68 1.00 13.76 -8.70
CA VAL A 68 -0.03 14.78 -8.98
C VAL A 68 -0.72 15.23 -7.70
N ALA A 69 -0.99 14.29 -6.79
CA ALA A 69 -1.74 14.49 -5.54
C ALA A 69 -3.04 15.31 -5.75
N PRO A 70 -3.96 14.82 -6.60
CA PRO A 70 -5.18 15.53 -6.95
C PRO A 70 -6.16 15.58 -5.77
N ARG A 71 -7.02 16.61 -5.71
CA ARG A 71 -8.06 16.71 -4.67
C ARG A 71 -9.15 15.63 -4.80
N ARG A 72 -9.42 15.20 -6.04
CA ARG A 72 -10.41 14.15 -6.36
C ARG A 72 -9.84 13.25 -7.44
N ALA A 73 -9.92 11.95 -7.23
CA ALA A 73 -9.43 10.94 -8.17
C ALA A 73 -10.41 9.78 -8.34
N VAL A 74 -10.35 9.13 -9.51
CA VAL A 74 -10.91 7.81 -9.79
C VAL A 74 -9.75 6.95 -10.29
N LEU A 75 -9.41 5.92 -9.52
CA LEU A 75 -8.32 5.01 -9.83
C LEU A 75 -8.92 3.65 -10.16
N SER A 76 -8.44 3.03 -11.22
CA SER A 76 -8.84 1.69 -11.62
C SER A 76 -7.63 0.85 -12.00
N ASP A 77 -7.79 -0.45 -11.90
CA ASP A 77 -6.88 -1.46 -12.44
C ASP A 77 -7.68 -2.75 -12.67
N ASN A 78 -7.21 -3.62 -13.56
CA ASN A 78 -7.83 -4.93 -13.75
C ASN A 78 -7.48 -5.90 -12.59
N ASN A 79 -6.41 -5.62 -11.85
CA ASN A 79 -6.01 -6.45 -10.72
C ASN A 79 -6.89 -6.17 -9.48
N ALA A 80 -7.84 -7.07 -9.21
CA ALA A 80 -8.74 -6.95 -8.06
C ALA A 80 -8.02 -6.97 -6.69
N GLU A 81 -6.90 -7.68 -6.55
CA GLU A 81 -6.11 -7.67 -5.31
C GLU A 81 -5.42 -6.32 -5.08
N LEU A 82 -4.94 -5.69 -6.15
CA LEU A 82 -4.37 -4.34 -6.10
C LEU A 82 -5.44 -3.33 -5.67
N VAL A 83 -6.60 -3.34 -6.35
CA VAL A 83 -7.72 -2.44 -6.03
C VAL A 83 -8.19 -2.64 -4.59
N HIS A 84 -8.33 -3.90 -4.15
CA HIS A 84 -8.63 -4.25 -2.76
C HIS A 84 -7.59 -3.68 -1.79
N CYS A 85 -6.30 -3.85 -2.08
CA CYS A 85 -5.22 -3.36 -1.24
C CYS A 85 -5.26 -1.83 -1.07
N TYR A 86 -5.42 -1.08 -2.16
CA TYR A 86 -5.57 0.38 -2.10
C TYR A 86 -6.83 0.79 -1.31
N GLY A 87 -7.94 0.09 -1.50
CA GLY A 87 -9.18 0.32 -0.75
C GLY A 87 -8.98 0.14 0.76
N GLN A 88 -8.33 -0.94 1.18
CA GLN A 88 -8.05 -1.18 2.60
C GLN A 88 -7.07 -0.18 3.20
N VAL A 89 -6.03 0.23 2.47
CA VAL A 89 -5.13 1.30 2.94
C VAL A 89 -5.86 2.64 3.08
N ARG A 90 -6.85 2.91 2.23
CA ARG A 90 -7.70 4.11 2.32
C ARG A 90 -8.65 4.06 3.50
N ASP A 91 -9.33 2.93 3.70
CA ASP A 91 -10.50 2.82 4.58
C ASP A 91 -10.16 2.30 5.99
N ASP A 92 -9.14 1.45 6.13
CA ASP A 92 -8.72 0.83 7.40
C ASP A 92 -7.18 0.64 7.45
N VAL A 93 -6.45 1.75 7.40
CA VAL A 93 -4.98 1.72 7.45
C VAL A 93 -4.44 1.06 8.73
N HIS A 94 -5.12 1.24 9.87
CA HIS A 94 -4.68 0.68 11.15
C HIS A 94 -4.82 -0.84 11.18
N GLY A 95 -5.94 -1.40 10.71
CA GLY A 95 -6.11 -2.85 10.59
C GLY A 95 -5.06 -3.47 9.65
N VAL A 96 -4.71 -2.78 8.56
CA VAL A 96 -3.65 -3.22 7.64
C VAL A 96 -2.29 -3.21 8.33
N LEU A 97 -1.95 -2.15 9.05
CA LEU A 97 -0.68 -2.04 9.79
C LEU A 97 -0.57 -3.11 10.89
N ASP A 98 -1.64 -3.32 11.66
CA ASP A 98 -1.68 -4.36 12.70
C ASP A 98 -1.52 -5.76 12.10
N ALA A 99 -2.10 -6.00 10.92
CA ALA A 99 -1.93 -7.25 10.20
C ALA A 99 -0.53 -7.42 9.63
N LEU A 100 0.07 -6.36 9.10
CA LEU A 100 1.45 -6.34 8.62
C LEU A 100 2.44 -6.65 9.73
N ALA A 101 2.24 -6.09 10.93
CA ALA A 101 3.12 -6.29 12.08
C ALA A 101 3.24 -7.75 12.54
N ARG A 102 2.31 -8.62 12.12
CA ARG A 102 2.32 -10.06 12.43
C ARG A 102 3.16 -10.90 11.47
N HIS A 103 3.63 -10.34 10.36
CA HIS A 103 4.46 -11.07 9.42
C HIS A 103 5.94 -11.09 9.84
N VAL A 104 6.62 -12.21 9.58
CA VAL A 104 8.06 -12.38 9.83
C VAL A 104 8.82 -12.60 8.52
N TYR A 105 10.13 -12.29 8.54
CA TYR A 105 11.00 -12.44 7.36
C TYR A 105 11.67 -13.83 7.35
N GLU A 106 10.88 -14.86 7.08
CA GLU A 106 11.33 -16.24 7.03
C GLU A 106 10.80 -16.96 5.79
N LYS A 107 11.63 -17.82 5.18
CA LYS A 107 11.26 -18.54 3.95
C LYS A 107 10.04 -19.44 4.14
N ALA A 108 9.95 -20.13 5.28
CA ALA A 108 8.81 -21.00 5.60
C ALA A 108 7.53 -20.17 5.76
N HIS A 109 7.59 -19.05 6.51
CA HIS A 109 6.47 -18.13 6.66
C HIS A 109 6.01 -17.56 5.31
N TYR A 110 6.94 -17.14 4.47
CA TYR A 110 6.63 -16.64 3.13
C TYR A 110 5.86 -17.66 2.28
N GLN A 111 6.32 -18.91 2.26
CA GLN A 111 5.66 -19.99 1.51
C GLN A 111 4.24 -20.25 2.05
N ASN A 112 4.08 -20.29 3.37
CA ASN A 112 2.78 -20.50 4.02
C ASN A 112 1.81 -19.36 3.69
N VAL A 113 2.25 -18.11 3.83
CA VAL A 113 1.43 -16.92 3.50
C VAL A 113 1.06 -16.91 2.02
N ARG A 114 2.00 -17.24 1.14
CA ARG A 114 1.76 -17.32 -0.32
C ARG A 114 0.70 -18.37 -0.66
N ALA A 115 0.66 -19.50 0.05
CA ALA A 115 -0.30 -20.57 -0.19
C ALA A 115 -1.75 -20.24 0.27
N LEU A 116 -1.94 -19.22 1.11
CA LEU A 116 -3.27 -18.80 1.57
C LEU A 116 -4.16 -18.35 0.40
N ASN A 117 -5.43 -18.76 0.41
CA ASN A 117 -6.45 -18.19 -0.47
C ASN A 117 -6.84 -16.78 0.05
N PRO A 118 -6.56 -15.70 -0.70
CA PRO A 118 -6.84 -14.34 -0.24
C PRO A 118 -8.33 -14.07 0.02
N LEU A 119 -9.23 -14.76 -0.68
CA LEU A 119 -10.69 -14.56 -0.54
C LEU A 119 -11.24 -15.05 0.80
N HIS A 120 -10.50 -15.89 1.52
CA HIS A 120 -10.89 -16.38 2.84
C HIS A 120 -10.27 -15.57 3.99
N LEU A 121 -9.50 -14.52 3.67
CA LEU A 121 -8.86 -13.68 4.68
C LEU A 121 -9.74 -12.48 5.05
N PRO A 122 -9.68 -12.02 6.30
CA PRO A 122 -10.25 -10.73 6.67
C PRO A 122 -9.74 -9.60 5.76
N PRO A 123 -10.55 -8.58 5.43
CA PRO A 123 -10.21 -7.56 4.44
C PRO A 123 -8.82 -6.91 4.64
N ALA A 124 -8.53 -6.43 5.85
CA ALA A 124 -7.25 -5.82 6.18
C ALA A 124 -6.09 -6.83 6.12
N ALA A 125 -6.32 -8.08 6.54
CA ALA A 125 -5.31 -9.15 6.49
C ALA A 125 -4.99 -9.56 5.04
N ARG A 126 -5.96 -9.53 4.13
CA ARG A 126 -5.74 -9.75 2.69
C ARG A 126 -4.84 -8.68 2.09
N ALA A 127 -5.07 -7.40 2.42
CA ALA A 127 -4.23 -6.30 1.96
C ALA A 127 -2.81 -6.37 2.57
N ALA A 128 -2.70 -6.67 3.87
CA ALA A 128 -1.43 -6.88 4.53
C ALA A 128 -0.63 -8.04 3.90
N ARG A 129 -1.29 -9.16 3.60
CA ARG A 129 -0.69 -10.28 2.87
C ARG A 129 -0.15 -9.83 1.51
N PHE A 130 -0.95 -9.07 0.75
CA PHE A 130 -0.54 -8.56 -0.57
C PHE A 130 0.72 -7.70 -0.48
N ILE A 131 0.76 -6.75 0.46
CA ILE A 131 1.92 -5.89 0.71
C ILE A 131 3.13 -6.72 1.16
N TYR A 132 2.96 -7.64 2.12
CA TYR A 132 4.02 -8.51 2.61
C TYR A 132 4.66 -9.31 1.46
N LEU A 133 3.85 -9.98 0.64
CA LEU A 133 4.35 -10.75 -0.50
C LEU A 133 5.07 -9.84 -1.49
N ASN A 134 4.52 -8.66 -1.81
CA ASN A 134 5.16 -7.70 -2.70
C ASN A 134 6.53 -7.21 -2.20
N LYS A 135 6.70 -7.05 -0.89
CA LYS A 135 7.96 -6.57 -0.30
C LYS A 135 9.00 -7.68 -0.14
N THR A 136 8.58 -8.94 -0.07
CA THR A 136 9.44 -10.07 0.24
C THR A 136 9.66 -11.03 -0.93
N CYS A 137 8.85 -10.95 -1.99
CA CYS A 137 9.06 -11.74 -3.20
C CYS A 137 10.21 -11.19 -4.07
N PHE A 138 10.75 -12.05 -4.93
CA PHE A 138 11.80 -11.69 -5.86
C PHE A 138 11.35 -10.51 -6.76
N ASN A 139 12.11 -9.41 -6.70
CA ASN A 139 11.87 -8.17 -7.45
C ASN A 139 10.48 -7.53 -7.27
N GLY A 140 9.71 -7.90 -6.23
CA GLY A 140 8.36 -7.37 -6.05
C GLY A 140 7.39 -7.73 -7.18
N LEU A 141 7.66 -8.83 -7.89
CA LEU A 141 6.84 -9.28 -9.00
C LEU A 141 5.51 -9.86 -8.51
N TRP A 142 4.43 -9.42 -9.16
CA TRP A 142 3.10 -10.02 -9.02
C TRP A 142 2.87 -11.02 -10.16
N ARG A 143 2.65 -12.29 -9.81
CA ARG A 143 2.41 -13.40 -10.75
C ARG A 143 1.69 -14.57 -10.07
#